data_AF-A0A2D1SYI4-F1
#
_entry.id   AF-A0A2D1SYI4-F1
#
_cell.length_a   1.000
_cell.length_b   1.000
_cell.length_c   1.000
_cell.angle_alpha   90.00
_cell.angle_beta   90.00
_cell.angle_gamma   90.00
#
_symmetry.space_group_name_H-M   'P 1'
#
loop_
_entity.id
_entity.type
_entity.pdbx_description
1 polymer ?
#
loop_
_entity_poly.entity_id
_entity_poly.type
_entity_poly.pdbx_seq_one_letter_code
_entity_poly.pdbx_strand_id
1 'polypeptide(L)'
;MFKKRLILIFAVILSLVIAGCNDEESIEKKEEVIQHNWKESPLFESGSYTMIGEEGRLGFLYNDAEVDRFYPDKVQKYMWHFWGEEQELEGELKVVATHENDDEEIYVTGGGLSSANNGADKHMPSHMSLPKSGMWKLDAYIGDRLFGSVYVKVHEK
;
A
#
# COMPACT_ATOMS: atom_id res chain seq x y z
N MET A 1 -27.48 -37.67 64.15
CA MET A 1 -26.56 -37.72 65.31
C MET A 1 -25.13 -37.75 64.80
N PHE A 2 -24.29 -36.83 65.28
CA PHE A 2 -22.81 -36.90 65.45
C PHE A 2 -21.95 -37.59 64.35
N LYS A 3 -20.82 -37.04 63.86
CA LYS A 3 -19.95 -35.95 64.31
C LYS A 3 -18.88 -35.76 63.22
N LYS A 4 -18.45 -34.52 63.02
CA LYS A 4 -17.17 -34.17 62.37
C LYS A 4 -16.00 -34.84 63.12
N ARG A 5 -14.90 -35.17 62.44
CA ARG A 5 -13.57 -34.56 62.70
C ARG A 5 -12.48 -35.00 61.73
N LEU A 6 -11.70 -33.98 61.39
CA LEU A 6 -10.49 -33.84 60.58
C LEU A 6 -9.29 -34.52 61.25
N ILE A 7 -8.46 -35.27 60.51
CA ILE A 7 -7.03 -35.48 60.80
C ILE A 7 -6.24 -35.51 59.48
N LEU A 8 -5.19 -34.71 59.47
CA LEU A 8 -4.22 -34.41 58.42
C LEU A 8 -2.97 -35.33 58.53
N ILE A 9 -2.27 -35.49 57.40
CA ILE A 9 -0.80 -35.51 57.22
C ILE A 9 -0.02 -36.86 57.21
N PHE A 10 0.66 -37.06 56.05
CA PHE A 10 1.94 -37.73 55.76
C PHE A 10 1.99 -39.27 55.80
N ALA A 11 2.63 -40.00 54.87
CA ALA A 11 3.60 -39.67 53.84
C ALA A 11 3.69 -40.81 52.81
N VAL A 12 4.46 -40.55 51.75
CA VAL A 12 5.08 -41.51 50.82
C VAL A 12 4.15 -42.12 49.79
N ILE A 13 3.96 -41.41 48.68
CA ILE A 13 3.80 -42.09 47.40
C ILE A 13 4.92 -41.61 46.49
N LEU A 14 5.95 -42.44 46.52
CA LEU A 14 7.08 -42.46 45.63
C LEU A 14 6.59 -42.90 44.24
N SER A 15 6.92 -42.08 43.24
CA SER A 15 7.10 -42.41 41.82
C SER A 15 5.97 -43.11 41.06
N LEU A 16 5.39 -42.40 40.09
CA LEU A 16 5.54 -42.79 38.69
C LEU A 16 5.29 -41.59 37.78
N VAL A 17 6.37 -41.18 37.13
CA VAL A 17 6.47 -40.10 36.16
C VAL A 17 5.70 -40.54 34.92
N ILE A 18 4.64 -39.82 34.57
CA ILE A 18 4.21 -39.70 33.18
C ILE A 18 4.46 -38.25 32.82
N ALA A 19 5.56 -38.02 32.11
CA ALA A 19 5.82 -36.74 31.47
C ALA A 19 4.78 -36.57 30.34
N GLY A 20 3.70 -35.86 30.63
CA GLY A 20 2.92 -35.16 29.63
C GLY A 20 3.43 -33.72 29.58
N CYS A 21 4.21 -33.38 28.55
CA CYS A 21 4.45 -31.98 28.22
C CYS A 21 3.11 -31.39 27.78
N ASN A 22 2.47 -30.63 28.66
CA ASN A 22 1.51 -29.63 28.24
C ASN A 22 2.35 -28.40 27.85
N ASP A 23 2.68 -28.31 26.58
CA ASP A 23 3.04 -27.01 26.01
C ASP A 23 1.71 -26.27 25.85
N GLU A 24 1.43 -25.37 26.80
CA GLU A 24 0.41 -24.33 26.61
C GLU A 24 0.85 -23.54 25.39
N GLU A 25 0.22 -23.83 24.25
CA GLU A 25 0.34 -23.06 23.03
C GLU A 25 -0.31 -21.70 23.30
N SER A 26 0.48 -20.79 23.86
CA SER A 26 0.17 -19.37 23.84
C SER A 26 0.02 -18.98 22.38
N ILE A 27 -1.21 -18.71 21.97
CA ILE A 27 -1.53 -18.10 20.69
C ILE A 27 -0.93 -16.68 20.74
N GLU A 28 0.37 -16.56 20.47
CA GLU A 28 0.90 -15.34 19.88
C GLU A 28 0.19 -15.21 18.53
N LYS A 29 -0.66 -14.18 18.42
CA LYS A 29 -1.06 -13.64 17.13
C LYS A 29 0.23 -13.35 16.37
N LYS A 30 0.67 -14.29 15.54
CA LYS A 30 1.70 -14.08 14.57
C LYS A 30 1.05 -13.20 13.51
N GLU A 31 1.17 -11.90 13.72
CA GLU A 31 0.89 -10.88 12.73
C GLU A 31 1.69 -11.29 11.50
N GLU A 32 0.98 -11.77 10.48
CA GLU A 32 1.58 -12.14 9.22
C GLU A 32 2.13 -10.84 8.64
N VAL A 33 3.43 -10.62 8.80
CA VAL A 33 4.14 -9.48 8.19
C VAL A 33 3.98 -9.68 6.68
N ILE A 34 2.96 -9.07 6.10
CA ILE A 34 2.82 -8.92 4.66
C ILE A 34 4.02 -8.07 4.28
N GLN A 35 5.08 -8.73 3.82
CA GLN A 35 6.27 -8.08 3.31
C GLN A 35 5.86 -7.44 1.97
N HIS A 36 5.22 -6.28 2.06
CA HIS A 36 4.85 -5.47 0.91
C HIS A 36 6.15 -5.15 0.17
N ASN A 37 6.24 -5.60 -1.07
CA ASN A 37 7.40 -5.33 -1.90
C ASN A 37 7.31 -3.86 -2.38
N TRP A 38 7.70 -2.92 -1.51
CA TRP A 38 7.78 -1.49 -1.78
C TRP A 38 8.91 -1.20 -2.76
N LYS A 39 8.62 -1.46 -4.03
CA LYS A 39 9.52 -1.23 -5.16
C LYS A 39 8.91 -0.17 -6.06
N GLU A 40 9.72 0.81 -6.44
CA GLU A 40 9.30 1.85 -7.39
C GLU A 40 8.80 1.24 -8.70
N SER A 41 7.72 1.79 -9.23
CA SER A 41 7.14 1.37 -10.51
C SER A 41 8.17 1.57 -11.63
N PRO A 42 8.21 0.67 -12.62
CA PRO A 42 9.13 0.82 -13.74
C PRO A 42 8.83 2.10 -14.53
N LEU A 43 9.89 2.60 -15.17
CA LEU A 43 9.75 3.61 -16.22
C LEU A 43 9.44 2.93 -17.55
N PHE A 44 8.58 3.57 -18.34
CA PHE A 44 8.26 3.14 -19.70
C PHE A 44 8.07 4.35 -20.61
N GLU A 45 8.13 4.14 -21.92
CA GLU A 45 7.95 5.20 -22.91
C GLU A 45 6.53 5.18 -23.48
N SER A 46 5.94 6.37 -23.66
CA SER A 46 4.71 6.52 -24.42
C SER A 46 4.76 7.78 -25.28
N GLY A 47 4.76 7.57 -26.60
CA GLY A 47 5.07 8.64 -27.55
C GLY A 47 6.51 9.13 -27.36
N SER A 48 6.68 10.42 -27.03
CA SER A 48 7.98 11.06 -26.79
C SER A 48 8.26 11.30 -25.31
N TYR A 49 7.51 10.67 -24.41
CA TYR A 49 7.57 10.93 -22.98
C TYR A 49 7.86 9.65 -22.19
N THR A 50 8.72 9.78 -21.20
CA THR A 50 8.93 8.79 -20.15
C THR A 50 7.85 8.93 -19.08
N MET A 51 7.37 7.78 -18.60
CA MET A 51 6.33 7.68 -17.60
C MET A 51 6.75 6.70 -16.51
N ILE A 52 6.24 6.91 -15.30
CA ILE A 52 6.31 5.94 -14.20
C ILE A 52 4.94 5.27 -14.02
N GLY A 53 4.92 3.95 -13.90
CA GLY A 53 3.69 3.20 -13.70
C GLY A 53 3.73 1.77 -14.22
N GLU A 54 2.62 1.31 -14.78
CA GLU A 54 2.45 0.01 -15.42
C GLU A 54 2.16 0.22 -16.91
N GLU A 55 3.10 -0.18 -17.77
CA GLU A 55 3.01 -0.02 -19.22
C GLU A 55 1.74 -0.69 -19.77
N GLY A 56 0.98 0.04 -20.59
CA GLY A 56 -0.28 -0.45 -21.15
C GLY A 56 -1.45 -0.44 -20.18
N ARG A 57 -1.27 0.08 -18.96
CA ARG A 57 -2.35 0.24 -17.98
C ARG A 57 -2.47 1.67 -17.47
N LEU A 58 -1.51 2.16 -16.68
CA LEU A 58 -1.53 3.51 -16.13
C LEU A 58 -0.13 4.06 -15.88
N GLY A 59 0.00 5.37 -15.95
CA GLY A 59 1.22 6.05 -15.50
C GLY A 59 1.04 7.56 -15.51
N PHE A 60 2.09 8.27 -15.12
CA PHE A 60 2.15 9.71 -15.32
C PHE A 60 3.55 10.15 -15.75
N LEU A 61 3.63 11.32 -16.38
CA LEU A 61 4.89 11.89 -16.87
C LEU A 61 5.92 11.98 -15.73
N TYR A 62 7.01 11.22 -15.87
CA TYR A 62 8.07 11.13 -14.88
C TYR A 62 9.30 10.48 -15.53
N ASN A 63 10.47 11.07 -15.37
CA ASN A 63 11.73 10.62 -15.98
C ASN A 63 12.86 10.45 -14.96
N ASP A 64 12.57 10.55 -13.66
CA ASP A 64 13.53 10.54 -12.55
C ASP A 64 14.62 11.64 -12.60
N ALA A 65 14.44 12.69 -13.38
CA ALA A 65 15.30 13.87 -13.31
C ALA A 65 15.03 14.63 -11.99
N GLU A 66 16.07 15.27 -11.42
CA GLU A 66 15.97 16.07 -10.18
C GLU A 66 14.82 17.09 -10.20
N VAL A 67 14.49 17.63 -11.38
CA VAL A 67 13.40 18.60 -11.51
C VAL A 67 12.02 17.94 -11.34
N ASP A 68 11.87 16.67 -11.72
CA ASP A 68 10.61 15.91 -11.79
C ASP A 68 10.37 14.99 -10.58
N ARG A 69 11.42 14.66 -9.83
CA ARG A 69 11.36 13.88 -8.58
C ARG A 69 10.44 14.50 -7.53
N PHE A 70 9.84 13.63 -6.73
CA PHE A 70 9.10 14.04 -5.55
C PHE A 70 10.06 14.40 -4.41
N TYR A 71 9.76 15.51 -3.74
CA TYR A 71 10.37 15.91 -2.48
C TYR A 71 9.27 16.28 -1.48
N PRO A 72 9.51 16.14 -0.16
CA PRO A 72 8.52 16.45 0.85
C PRO A 72 7.92 17.85 0.68
N ASP A 73 6.58 17.90 0.68
CA ASP A 73 5.73 19.10 0.59
C ASP A 73 5.95 19.96 -0.67
N LYS A 74 6.71 19.46 -1.66
CA LYS A 74 6.86 20.12 -2.96
C LYS A 74 5.61 19.83 -3.77
N VAL A 75 4.89 20.89 -4.16
CA VAL A 75 3.78 20.77 -5.12
C VAL A 75 4.38 20.72 -6.51
N GLN A 76 4.02 19.70 -7.28
CA GLN A 76 4.49 19.54 -8.65
C GLN A 76 3.37 19.10 -9.58
N LYS A 77 3.49 19.52 -10.84
CA LYS A 77 2.53 19.18 -11.89
C LYS A 77 2.93 17.85 -12.53
N TYR A 78 1.99 16.92 -12.57
CA TYR A 78 2.11 15.65 -13.27
C TYR A 78 0.90 15.47 -14.16
N MET A 79 1.04 14.72 -15.26
CA MET A 79 -0.08 14.37 -16.13
C MET A 79 -0.23 12.87 -16.11
N TRP A 80 -1.37 12.40 -15.62
CA TRP A 80 -1.77 11.01 -15.61
C TRP A 80 -2.27 10.58 -16.98
N HIS A 81 -2.02 9.33 -17.32
CA HIS A 81 -2.35 8.67 -18.56
C HIS A 81 -2.89 7.27 -18.25
N PHE A 82 -3.97 6.90 -18.93
CA PHE A 82 -4.68 5.64 -18.70
C PHE A 82 -4.95 4.92 -20.03
N TRP A 83 -4.63 3.63 -20.05
CA TRP A 83 -4.86 2.70 -21.15
C TRP A 83 -5.84 1.63 -20.69
N GLY A 84 -6.96 1.51 -21.40
CA GLY A 84 -8.00 0.58 -21.02
C GLY A 84 -9.27 0.73 -21.84
N GLU A 85 -10.20 -0.20 -21.63
CA GLU A 85 -11.46 -0.18 -22.34
C GLU A 85 -12.31 1.02 -21.92
N GLU A 86 -13.17 1.50 -22.83
CA GLU A 86 -13.98 2.70 -22.60
C GLU A 86 -14.76 2.63 -21.28
N GLN A 87 -15.33 1.46 -20.96
CA GLN A 87 -16.12 1.25 -19.75
C GLN A 87 -15.27 1.26 -18.48
N GLU A 88 -13.96 0.97 -18.54
CA GLU A 88 -13.05 1.09 -17.39
C GLU A 88 -12.70 2.54 -17.09
N LEU A 89 -12.75 3.39 -18.13
CA LEU A 89 -12.38 4.80 -18.10
C LEU A 89 -13.58 5.74 -17.92
N GLU A 90 -14.75 5.19 -17.55
CA GLU A 90 -15.95 5.94 -17.21
C GLU A 90 -15.88 6.45 -15.76
N GLY A 91 -15.79 7.78 -15.60
CA GLY A 91 -15.85 8.44 -14.29
C GLY A 91 -14.77 9.50 -14.10
N GLU A 92 -14.60 9.94 -12.86
CA GLU A 92 -13.53 10.84 -12.43
C GLU A 92 -12.39 10.04 -11.82
N LEU A 93 -11.15 10.54 -11.98
CA LEU A 93 -10.00 10.04 -11.27
C LEU A 93 -10.07 10.47 -9.80
N LYS A 94 -9.76 9.55 -8.89
CA LYS A 94 -9.37 9.83 -7.50
C LYS A 94 -8.05 9.13 -7.23
N VAL A 95 -7.06 9.86 -6.74
CA VAL A 95 -5.79 9.29 -6.29
C VAL A 95 -5.68 9.44 -4.78
N VAL A 96 -5.49 8.32 -4.10
CA VAL A 96 -5.10 8.26 -2.68
C VAL A 96 -3.70 7.68 -2.59
N ALA A 97 -2.98 8.01 -1.52
CA ALA A 97 -1.65 7.49 -1.31
C ALA A 97 -1.44 6.96 0.11
N THR A 98 -0.66 5.87 0.19
CA THR A 98 -0.24 5.22 1.43
C THR A 98 1.28 5.21 1.48
N HIS A 99 1.84 5.56 2.64
CA HIS A 99 3.28 5.56 2.86
C HIS A 99 3.76 4.18 3.33
N GLU A 100 5.01 3.82 3.05
CA GLU A 100 5.55 2.50 3.41
C GLU A 100 5.56 2.18 4.91
N ASN A 101 5.48 3.21 5.76
CA ASN A 101 5.50 3.08 7.21
C ASN A 101 4.19 3.52 7.88
N ASP A 102 3.16 3.91 7.12
CA ASP A 102 1.89 4.40 7.67
C ASP A 102 0.72 3.57 7.12
N ASP A 103 -0.28 3.28 7.96
CA ASP A 103 -1.51 2.60 7.53
C ASP A 103 -2.61 3.59 7.07
N GLU A 104 -2.37 4.89 7.19
CA GLU A 104 -3.34 5.94 6.82
C GLU A 104 -3.20 6.36 5.35
N GLU A 105 -4.34 6.40 4.65
CA GLU A 105 -4.44 6.94 3.29
C GLU A 105 -4.62 8.45 3.31
N ILE A 106 -3.93 9.15 2.41
CA ILE A 106 -4.15 10.57 2.14
C ILE A 106 -4.73 10.79 0.75
N TYR A 107 -5.63 11.75 0.61
CA TYR A 107 -6.07 12.21 -0.72
C TYR A 107 -4.97 13.04 -1.38
N VAL A 108 -4.61 12.69 -2.61
CA VAL A 108 -3.55 13.38 -3.37
C VAL A 108 -4.13 14.31 -4.42
N THR A 109 -5.00 13.78 -5.29
CA THR A 109 -5.56 14.53 -6.41
C THR A 109 -6.79 13.84 -6.99
N GLY A 110 -7.51 14.53 -7.87
CA GLY A 110 -8.68 13.99 -8.56
C GLY A 110 -9.28 14.97 -9.56
N GLY A 111 -10.11 14.46 -10.45
CA GLY A 111 -10.76 15.25 -11.49
C GLY A 111 -11.21 14.43 -12.70
N GLY A 112 -11.89 15.12 -13.63
CA GLY A 112 -12.40 14.50 -14.85
C GLY A 112 -11.31 14.08 -15.83
N LEU A 113 -11.51 12.93 -16.46
CA LEU A 113 -10.64 12.43 -17.52
C LEU A 113 -10.88 13.18 -18.85
N SER A 114 -9.79 13.59 -19.49
CA SER A 114 -9.79 14.21 -20.81
C SER A 114 -9.53 13.17 -21.91
N SER A 115 -9.70 13.56 -23.18
CA SER A 115 -9.52 12.69 -24.36
C SER A 115 -8.12 12.07 -24.47
N ALA A 116 -7.93 11.16 -25.42
CA ALA A 116 -6.64 10.55 -25.70
C ALA A 116 -5.50 11.58 -25.85
N ASN A 117 -4.34 11.23 -25.30
CA ASN A 117 -3.13 12.07 -25.34
C ASN A 117 -1.88 11.20 -25.07
N ASN A 118 -0.74 11.55 -25.69
CA ASN A 118 0.54 10.82 -25.56
C ASN A 118 0.42 9.29 -25.69
N GLY A 119 -0.45 8.78 -26.57
CA GLY A 119 -0.66 7.35 -26.77
C GLY A 119 -1.62 6.66 -25.80
N ALA A 120 -2.11 7.36 -24.77
CA ALA A 120 -3.13 6.87 -23.84
C ALA A 120 -4.55 7.18 -24.32
N ASP A 121 -5.53 6.40 -23.86
CA ASP A 121 -6.94 6.56 -24.20
C ASP A 121 -7.58 7.75 -23.47
N LYS A 122 -7.11 8.01 -22.24
CA LYS A 122 -7.51 9.17 -21.42
C LYS A 122 -6.31 9.74 -20.68
N HIS A 123 -6.40 11.02 -20.31
CA HIS A 123 -5.40 11.67 -19.47
C HIS A 123 -6.03 12.64 -18.47
N MET A 124 -5.27 13.00 -17.43
CA MET A 124 -5.65 14.03 -16.46
C MET A 124 -4.43 14.80 -15.95
N PRO A 125 -4.34 16.12 -16.19
CA PRO A 125 -3.37 16.97 -15.50
C PRO A 125 -3.66 17.04 -14.00
N SER A 126 -2.63 17.04 -13.17
CA SER A 126 -2.73 17.06 -11.71
C SER A 126 -1.67 17.96 -11.08
N HIS A 127 -1.95 18.42 -9.87
CA HIS A 127 -0.93 18.90 -8.94
C HIS A 127 -0.88 17.90 -7.80
N MET A 128 0.30 17.38 -7.50
CA MET A 128 0.50 16.40 -6.43
C MET A 128 1.58 16.90 -5.47
N SER A 129 1.43 16.54 -4.20
CA SER A 129 2.43 16.74 -3.16
C SER A 129 2.33 15.61 -2.15
N LEU A 130 3.48 15.12 -1.68
CA LEU A 130 3.58 14.05 -0.70
C LEU A 130 4.37 14.57 0.52
N PRO A 131 3.92 14.32 1.75
CA PRO A 131 4.42 15.04 2.93
C PRO A 131 5.74 14.50 3.50
N LYS A 132 6.12 13.26 3.16
CA LYS A 132 7.28 12.58 3.79
C LYS A 132 8.15 11.89 2.75
N SER A 133 9.46 11.85 3.00
CA SER A 133 10.39 11.01 2.24
C SER A 133 10.11 9.54 2.50
N GLY A 134 10.39 8.68 1.52
CA GLY A 134 10.03 7.28 1.59
C GLY A 134 9.34 6.78 0.33
N MET A 135 9.00 5.50 0.32
CA MET A 135 8.16 4.93 -0.73
C MET A 135 6.69 5.24 -0.48
N TRP A 136 5.98 5.56 -1.56
CA TRP A 136 4.55 5.80 -1.55
C TRP A 136 3.86 4.97 -2.62
N LYS A 137 2.70 4.42 -2.28
CA LYS A 137 1.79 3.71 -3.18
C LYS A 137 0.67 4.67 -3.51
N LEU A 138 0.47 4.97 -4.78
CA LEU A 138 -0.56 5.87 -5.29
C LEU A 138 -1.62 4.99 -5.95
N ASP A 139 -2.76 4.82 -5.29
CA ASP A 139 -3.89 4.08 -5.82
C ASP A 139 -4.79 5.02 -6.64
N ALA A 140 -4.86 4.74 -7.95
CA ALA A 140 -5.68 5.47 -8.90
C ALA A 140 -7.01 4.77 -9.09
N TYR A 141 -8.09 5.42 -8.68
CA TYR A 141 -9.46 4.98 -8.88
C TYR A 141 -10.10 5.75 -10.02
N ILE A 142 -10.86 5.07 -10.88
CA ILE A 142 -11.73 5.72 -11.87
C ILE A 142 -13.18 5.38 -11.50
N GLY A 143 -13.93 6.41 -11.14
CA GLY A 143 -15.19 6.23 -10.41
C GLY A 143 -14.92 5.53 -9.06
N ASP A 144 -15.66 4.45 -8.80
CA ASP A 144 -15.55 3.69 -7.55
C ASP A 144 -14.62 2.46 -7.63
N ARG A 145 -13.90 2.28 -8.74
CA ARG A 145 -13.07 1.10 -8.99
C ARG A 145 -11.59 1.46 -8.98
N LEU A 146 -10.79 0.65 -8.29
CA LEU A 146 -9.33 0.70 -8.40
C LEU A 146 -8.95 0.34 -9.83
N PHE A 147 -8.30 1.28 -10.52
CA PHE A 147 -7.84 1.09 -11.89
C PHE A 147 -6.43 0.51 -11.92
N GLY A 148 -5.57 0.98 -11.02
CA GLY A 148 -4.20 0.48 -10.81
C GLY A 148 -3.46 1.30 -9.77
N SER A 149 -2.20 0.93 -9.51
CA SER A 149 -1.35 1.58 -8.51
C SER A 149 0.00 1.97 -9.11
N VAL A 150 0.54 3.11 -8.70
CA VAL A 150 1.90 3.55 -9.05
C VAL A 150 2.72 3.71 -7.77
N TYR A 151 3.90 3.13 -7.70
CA TYR A 151 4.81 3.28 -6.58
C TYR A 151 5.89 4.30 -6.92
N VAL A 152 6.13 5.26 -6.05
CA VAL A 152 7.10 6.35 -6.26
C VAL A 152 8.03 6.49 -5.06
N LYS A 153 9.26 6.94 -5.29
CA LYS A 153 10.13 7.42 -4.22
C LYS A 153 9.97 8.93 -4.01
N VAL A 154 9.78 9.33 -2.77
CA VAL A 154 9.96 10.72 -2.32
C VAL A 154 11.37 10.85 -1.73
N HIS A 155 12.19 11.68 -2.36
CA HIS A 155 13.60 11.84 -2.05
C HIS A 155 13.83 12.84 -0.92
N GLU A 156 14.92 12.65 -0.18
CA GLU A 156 15.41 13.67 0.74
C GLU A 156 15.94 14.88 -0.04
N LYS A 157 15.88 16.07 0.57
CA LYS A 157 16.43 17.31 -0.01
C LYS A 157 17.93 17.44 0.26
#